data_AF-A0A976PG80-F1
#
_entry.id   AF-A0A976PG80-F1
#
_cell.length_a   1.000
_cell.length_b   1.000
_cell.length_c   1.000
_cell.angle_alpha   90.00
_cell.angle_beta   90.00
_cell.angle_gamma   90.00
#
_symmetry.space_group_name_H-M   'P 1'
#
loop_
_entity.id
_entity.type
_entity.pdbx_description
1 polymer ?
#
loop_
_entity_poly.entity_id
_entity_poly.type
_entity_poly.pdbx_seq_one_letter_code
_entity_poly.pdbx_strand_id
1 'polypeptide(L)'
;MSYGLGAYKKTSIHTASKEQILIMLYQAAIKNCKKAIESIEENNIAKKGEFIGKLQDIVIELNNSLDLEVGGDVAKELSSL
;
A
#
# COMPACT_ATOMS: atom_id res chain seq x y z
N MET A 1 0.18 9.25 -26.69
CA MET A 1 0.18 10.54 -25.96
C MET A 1 -0.47 10.34 -24.59
N SER A 2 0.32 10.16 -23.52
CA SER A 2 -0.18 9.97 -22.14
C SER A 2 0.42 10.98 -21.14
N TYR A 3 0.80 12.17 -21.61
CA TYR A 3 1.48 13.18 -20.78
C TYR A 3 0.55 13.77 -19.69
N GLY A 4 -0.77 13.78 -19.92
CA GLY A 4 -1.74 14.26 -18.92
C GLY A 4 -1.91 13.33 -17.72
N LEU A 5 -2.06 12.01 -17.94
CA LEU A 5 -2.42 11.07 -16.88
C LEU A 5 -1.40 11.02 -15.73
N GLY A 6 -0.11 11.09 -16.07
CA GLY A 6 0.98 11.11 -15.09
C GLY A 6 0.99 12.38 -14.25
N ALA A 7 0.73 13.54 -14.87
CA ALA A 7 0.62 14.81 -14.18
C ALA A 7 -0.59 14.84 -13.23
N TYR A 8 -1.76 14.37 -13.67
CA TYR A 8 -2.95 14.27 -12.80
C TYR A 8 -2.73 13.35 -11.60
N LYS A 9 -2.14 12.17 -11.82
CA LYS A 9 -1.84 11.24 -10.74
C LYS A 9 -0.85 11.85 -9.73
N LYS A 10 0.16 12.55 -10.22
CA LYS A 10 1.16 13.23 -9.37
C LYS A 10 0.52 14.37 -8.56
N THR A 11 -0.30 15.22 -9.18
CA THR A 11 -1.04 16.28 -8.48
C THR A 11 -1.98 15.70 -7.43
N SER A 12 -2.75 14.66 -7.77
CA SER A 12 -3.67 14.00 -6.84
C SER A 12 -2.97 13.41 -5.62
N ILE A 13 -1.70 12.97 -5.74
CA ILE A 13 -0.90 12.51 -4.61
C ILE A 13 -0.42 13.70 -3.78
N HIS A 14 0.10 14.75 -4.42
CA HIS A 14 0.66 15.91 -3.72
C HIS A 14 -0.38 16.75 -2.97
N THR A 15 -1.65 16.71 -3.39
CA THR A 15 -2.75 17.44 -2.73
C THR A 15 -3.61 16.55 -1.83
N ALA A 16 -3.26 15.27 -1.69
CA ALA A 16 -4.02 14.35 -0.83
C ALA A 16 -3.80 14.67 0.64
N SER A 17 -4.86 14.56 1.45
CA SER A 17 -4.74 14.57 2.91
C SER A 17 -4.03 13.31 3.42
N LYS A 18 -3.56 13.32 4.66
CA LYS A 18 -2.91 12.15 5.29
C LYS A 18 -3.82 10.93 5.30
N GLU A 19 -5.11 11.13 5.59
CA GLU A 19 -6.14 10.10 5.60
C GLU A 19 -6.37 9.51 4.20
N GLN A 20 -6.36 10.37 3.17
CA GLN A 20 -6.48 9.91 1.78
C GLN A 20 -5.27 9.08 1.35
N ILE A 21 -4.04 9.48 1.74
CA ILE A 21 -2.82 8.70 1.49
C ILE A 21 -2.92 7.33 2.18
N LEU A 22 -3.38 7.29 3.44
CA LEU A 22 -3.57 6.06 4.19
C LEU A 22 -4.54 5.09 3.47
N ILE A 23 -5.70 5.60 3.01
CA ILE A 23 -6.67 4.81 2.24
C ILE A 23 -6.04 4.30 0.93
N MET A 24 -5.28 5.13 0.23
CA MET A 24 -4.60 4.73 -1.00
C MET A 24 -3.56 3.61 -0.78
N LEU A 25 -2.84 3.64 0.35
CA LEU A 25 -1.92 2.56 0.73
C LEU A 25 -2.68 1.26 0.98
N TYR A 26 -3.77 1.27 1.75
CA TYR A 26 -4.60 0.07 1.94
C TYR A 26 -5.18 -0.47 0.63
N GLN A 27 -5.67 0.41 -0.25
CA GLN A 27 -6.15 0.00 -1.59
C GLN A 27 -5.04 -0.65 -2.42
N ALA A 28 -3.82 -0.10 -2.37
CA ALA A 28 -2.67 -0.67 -3.06
C ALA A 28 -2.23 -2.01 -2.45
N ALA A 29 -2.25 -2.16 -1.12
CA ALA A 29 -1.96 -3.42 -0.44
C ALA A 29 -2.96 -4.51 -0.88
N ILE A 30 -4.27 -4.24 -0.78
CA ILE A 30 -5.33 -5.16 -1.21
C ILE A 30 -5.17 -5.55 -2.68
N LYS A 31 -4.87 -4.58 -3.55
CA LYS A 31 -4.65 -4.83 -4.98
C LYS A 31 -3.45 -5.75 -5.22
N ASN A 32 -2.32 -5.51 -4.56
CA ASN A 32 -1.14 -6.36 -4.73
C ASN A 32 -1.36 -7.75 -4.15
N CYS A 33 -2.08 -7.88 -3.02
CA CYS A 33 -2.49 -9.17 -2.47
C CYS A 33 -3.31 -9.99 -3.48
N LYS A 34 -4.35 -9.40 -4.09
CA LYS A 34 -5.15 -10.07 -5.13
C LYS A 34 -4.31 -10.51 -6.32
N LYS A 35 -3.41 -9.66 -6.80
CA LYS A 35 -2.51 -10.01 -7.91
C LYS A 35 -1.51 -11.11 -7.56
N ALA A 36 -1.06 -11.17 -6.30
CA ALA A 36 -0.23 -12.26 -5.83
C ALA A 36 -0.99 -13.59 -5.86
N ILE A 37 -2.27 -13.59 -5.43
CA ILE A 37 -3.16 -14.76 -5.49
C ILE A 37 -3.36 -15.21 -6.94
N GLU A 38 -3.73 -14.29 -7.84
CA GLU A 38 -3.87 -14.58 -9.28
C GLU A 38 -2.57 -15.17 -9.86
N SER A 39 -1.42 -14.60 -9.51
CA SER A 39 -0.12 -15.10 -9.99
C SER A 39 0.22 -16.50 -9.45
N ILE A 40 -0.26 -16.86 -8.26
CA ILE A 40 -0.13 -18.22 -7.71
C ILE A 40 -0.98 -19.20 -8.52
N GLU A 41 -2.23 -18.84 -8.81
CA GLU A 41 -3.16 -19.66 -9.61
C GLU A 41 -2.62 -19.90 -11.03
N GLU A 42 -1.98 -18.88 -11.62
CA GLU A 42 -1.31 -18.97 -12.92
C GLU A 42 0.06 -19.68 -12.89
N ASN A 43 0.52 -20.17 -11.74
CA ASN A 43 1.86 -20.72 -11.52
C ASN A 43 3.02 -19.76 -11.91
N ASN A 44 2.76 -18.44 -11.89
CA ASN A 44 3.75 -17.41 -12.21
C ASN A 44 4.53 -16.98 -10.96
N ILE A 45 5.56 -17.76 -10.61
CA ILE A 45 6.35 -17.58 -9.38
C ILE A 45 7.06 -16.21 -9.32
N ALA A 46 7.55 -15.71 -10.46
CA ALA A 46 8.23 -14.42 -10.51
C ALA A 46 7.27 -13.26 -10.18
N LYS A 47 6.09 -13.21 -10.83
CA LYS A 47 5.08 -12.19 -10.55
C LYS A 47 4.50 -12.30 -9.15
N LYS A 48 4.29 -13.52 -8.66
CA LYS A 48 3.93 -13.75 -7.25
C LYS A 48 4.91 -13.02 -6.33
N GLY A 49 6.21 -13.27 -6.49
CA GLY A 49 7.24 -12.64 -5.66
C GLY A 49 7.22 -11.12 -5.75
N GLU A 50 7.05 -10.56 -6.94
CA GLU A 50 6.94 -9.12 -7.16
C GLU A 50 5.75 -8.50 -6.40
N PHE A 51 4.56 -9.09 -6.50
CA PHE A 51 3.37 -8.54 -5.84
C PHE A 51 3.39 -8.73 -4.33
N ILE A 52 3.96 -9.83 -3.83
CA ILE A 52 4.18 -10.03 -2.39
C ILE A 52 5.17 -8.99 -1.87
N GLY A 53 6.30 -8.75 -2.55
CA GLY A 53 7.26 -7.73 -2.15
C GLY A 53 6.63 -6.35 -2.05
N LYS A 54 5.88 -5.93 -3.08
CA LYS A 54 5.15 -4.64 -3.06
C LYS A 54 4.11 -4.56 -1.93
N LEU A 55 3.41 -5.65 -1.64
CA LEU A 55 2.49 -5.70 -0.51
C LEU A 55 3.24 -5.52 0.81
N GLN A 56 4.36 -6.21 0.98
CA GLN A 56 5.18 -6.13 2.18
C GLN A 56 5.75 -4.72 2.39
N ASP A 57 6.25 -4.07 1.35
CA ASP A 57 6.76 -2.69 1.41
C ASP A 57 5.68 -1.72 1.92
N ILE A 58 4.43 -1.88 1.45
CA ILE A 58 3.31 -1.05 1.89
C ILE A 58 2.97 -1.30 3.37
N VAL A 59 2.93 -2.56 3.80
CA VAL A 59 2.63 -2.91 5.20
C VAL A 59 3.71 -2.38 6.14
N ILE A 60 4.98 -2.45 5.75
CA ILE A 60 6.10 -1.87 6.50
C ILE A 60 5.92 -0.35 6.63
N GLU A 61 5.59 0.33 5.53
CA GLU A 61 5.36 1.78 5.56
C GLU A 61 4.17 2.16 6.46
N LEU A 62 3.08 1.40 6.40
CA LEU A 62 1.93 1.59 7.29
C LEU A 62 2.32 1.45 8.76
N ASN A 63 3.08 0.42 9.11
CA ASN A 63 3.56 0.20 10.48
C ASN A 63 4.49 1.35 10.93
N ASN A 64 5.44 1.74 10.08
CA ASN A 64 6.35 2.86 10.35
C ASN A 64 5.62 4.21 10.49
N SER A 65 4.45 4.36 9.89
CA SER A 65 3.64 5.59 9.95
C SER A 65 2.82 5.73 11.24
N LEU A 66 2.80 4.71 12.10
CA LEU A 66 2.05 4.74 13.35
C LEU A 66 2.68 5.71 14.36
N ASP A 67 1.86 6.59 14.89
CA ASP A 67 2.23 7.48 16.00
C ASP A 67 1.88 6.80 17.32
N LEU A 68 2.89 6.28 18.02
CA LEU A 68 2.70 5.58 19.30
C LEU A 68 2.40 6.54 20.46
N GLU A 69 2.75 7.83 20.34
CA GLU A 69 2.50 8.82 21.38
C GLU A 69 1.05 9.29 21.33
N VAL A 70 0.56 9.65 20.14
CA VAL A 70 -0.82 10.11 19.93
C VAL A 70 -1.79 8.94 19.84
N GLY A 71 -1.42 7.88 19.13
CA GLY A 71 -2.29 6.73 18.87
C GLY A 71 -2.39 5.75 20.04
N GLY A 72 -1.52 5.85 21.04
CA GLY A 72 -1.57 5.08 22.28
C GLY A 72 -1.76 3.58 22.05
N ASP A 73 -2.79 3.00 22.67
CA ASP A 73 -3.04 1.56 22.59
C ASP A 73 -3.50 1.09 21.22
N VAL A 74 -4.22 1.94 20.46
CA VAL A 74 -4.64 1.61 19.09
C VAL A 74 -3.43 1.44 18.17
N ALA A 75 -2.44 2.34 18.27
CA ALA A 75 -1.22 2.24 17.48
C ALA A 75 -0.39 1.00 17.88
N LYS A 76 -0.35 0.64 19.16
CA LYS A 76 0.32 -0.58 19.63
C LYS A 76 -0.35 -1.84 19.07
N GLU A 77 -1.67 -1.93 19.13
CA GLU A 77 -2.43 -3.06 18.58
C GLU A 77 -2.17 -3.19 17.08
N LEU A 78 -2.25 -2.08 16.33
CA LEU A 78 -1.97 -2.05 14.89
C LEU A 78 -0.54 -2.47 14.56
N SER A 79 0.45 -2.08 15.38
CA SER A 79 1.85 -2.47 15.16
C SER A 79 2.12 -3.96 15.38
N SER A 80 1.25 -4.63 16.14
CA SER A 80 1.38 -6.04 16.51
C SER A 80 0.68 -7.03 15.57
N LEU A 81 -0.12 -6.51 14.64
CA LEU A 81 -0.79 -7.27 13.57
C LEU A 81 0.18 -7.67 12.47
#